data_AF-A0A0D2GAG5-F1
#
_entry.id   AF-A0A0D2GAG5-F1
#
_cell.length_a   1.000
_cell.length_b   1.000
_cell.length_c   1.000
_cell.angle_alpha   90.00
_cell.angle_beta   90.00
_cell.angle_gamma   90.00
#
_symmetry.space_group_name_H-M   'P 1'
#
loop_
_entity.id
_entity.type
_entity.pdbx_description
1 polymer ?
#
loop_
_entity_poly.entity_id
_entity_poly.type
_entity_poly.pdbx_seq_one_letter_code
_entity_poly.pdbx_strand_id
1 'polypeptide(L)'
;MWDNQFVKTYGSLCFTYPPVREAIVAFELLEQFGSSPVALARVSSALGIFQSRLRGSVETNNDILLAAGFLMCHVAMKAGYKWTGHLKGLLSIALACQDPQPNIDRLAGLDMDIWLIGRSSDSLYVWSTMCSGRSGIDSNTNLPRTLLDLLASAVSGADIFRRLEAWQPDDSIVRTILPSCTLEIWHAYRLAAQLWVSAPQLHPSQLQDSTHTHILDRLWQVVEGYWLHCKRTLSENQRQVIWPIIVASCLTEEDTRRAFAEDVLSELFPSEAAFCPSNLKSLMQELWSRRRQGRYTTLDSLAREWKVELGIW
;
A
#
# COMPACT_ATOMS: atom_id res chain seq x y z
N MET A 1 8.45 -0.49 7.42
CA MET A 1 7.59 0.72 7.43
C MET A 1 7.32 1.07 8.89
N TRP A 2 7.86 2.22 9.32
CA TRP A 2 7.90 2.81 10.68
C TRP A 2 8.01 1.80 11.84
N ASP A 3 9.21 1.26 12.01
CA ASP A 3 9.59 0.57 13.24
C ASP A 3 9.54 1.56 14.42
N ASN A 4 9.62 1.08 15.67
CA ASN A 4 9.83 1.89 16.89
C ASN A 4 10.91 2.96 16.71
N GLN A 5 11.82 2.74 15.77
CA GLN A 5 12.83 3.69 15.34
C GLN A 5 12.27 5.03 14.85
N PHE A 6 11.12 5.08 14.18
CA PHE A 6 10.54 6.35 13.74
C PHE A 6 10.02 7.19 14.91
N VAL A 7 9.25 6.60 15.82
CA VAL A 7 8.79 7.30 17.03
C VAL A 7 10.00 7.74 17.86
N LYS A 8 11.10 6.97 17.86
CA LYS A 8 12.36 7.40 18.47
C LYS A 8 13.02 8.58 17.73
N THR A 9 13.07 8.55 16.40
CA THR A 9 13.70 9.61 15.60
C THR A 9 12.94 10.93 15.69
N TYR A 10 11.60 10.88 15.73
CA TYR A 10 10.75 12.07 15.69
C TYR A 10 10.12 12.42 17.04
N GLY A 11 10.27 11.56 18.06
CA GLY A 11 9.75 11.81 19.41
C GLY A 11 10.34 13.07 20.04
N SER A 12 11.59 13.40 19.73
CA SER A 12 12.20 14.68 20.14
C SER A 12 11.52 15.90 19.50
N LEU A 13 10.98 15.75 18.28
CA LEU A 13 10.30 16.82 17.55
C LEU A 13 8.87 17.07 18.06
N CYS A 14 8.26 16.12 18.78
CA CYS A 14 6.91 16.27 19.35
C CYS A 14 6.76 17.51 20.25
N PHE A 15 7.82 17.89 20.97
CA PHE A 15 7.76 19.03 21.88
C PHE A 15 7.74 20.36 21.13
N THR A 16 8.34 20.40 19.94
CA THR A 16 8.50 21.64 19.16
C THR A 16 7.43 21.78 18.08
N TYR A 17 6.93 20.67 17.52
CA TYR A 17 6.07 20.67 16.36
C TYR A 17 4.73 19.98 16.65
N PRO A 18 3.66 20.76 16.92
CA PRO A 18 2.34 20.22 17.20
C PRO A 18 1.86 19.20 16.15
N PRO A 19 1.95 19.40 14.83
CA PRO A 19 1.44 18.42 13.87
C PRO A 19 2.07 17.02 14.04
N VAL A 20 3.38 16.96 14.27
CA VAL A 20 4.11 15.70 14.52
C VAL A 20 3.59 15.03 15.79
N ARG A 21 3.45 15.80 16.88
CA ARG A 21 2.92 15.28 18.15
C ARG A 21 1.51 14.73 18.00
N GLU A 22 0.63 15.49 17.35
CA GLU A 22 -0.77 15.11 17.19
C GLU A 22 -0.90 13.86 16.32
N ALA A 23 -0.07 13.74 15.28
CA ALA A 23 0.04 12.58 14.42
C ALA A 23 0.55 11.34 15.17
N ILE A 24 1.59 11.48 16.01
CA ILE A 24 2.12 10.39 16.85
C ILE A 24 1.07 9.93 17.86
N VAL A 25 0.42 10.85 18.57
CA VAL A 25 -0.63 10.49 19.54
C VAL A 25 -1.80 9.79 18.83
N ALA A 26 -2.21 10.27 17.65
CA ALA A 26 -3.25 9.61 16.86
C ALA A 26 -2.84 8.19 16.45
N PHE A 27 -1.58 8.00 16.02
CA PHE A 27 -1.02 6.70 15.68
C PHE A 27 -1.01 5.75 16.88
N GLU A 28 -0.48 6.19 18.02
CA GLU A 28 -0.40 5.40 19.25
C GLU A 28 -1.79 4.97 19.75
N LEU A 29 -2.78 5.86 19.70
CA LEU A 29 -4.15 5.52 20.06
C LEU A 29 -4.79 4.52 19.08
N LEU A 30 -4.47 4.59 17.79
CA LEU A 30 -4.92 3.58 16.82
C LEU A 30 -4.23 2.23 17.03
N GLU A 31 -2.97 2.20 17.45
CA GLU A 31 -2.28 0.96 17.82
C GLU A 31 -2.89 0.35 19.11
N GLN A 32 -3.13 1.18 20.12
CA GLN A 32 -3.58 0.71 21.43
C GLN A 32 -5.07 0.37 21.47
N PHE A 33 -5.92 1.17 20.80
CA PHE A 33 -7.37 1.08 20.92
C PHE A 33 -8.06 0.76 19.59
N GLY A 34 -7.30 0.50 18.52
CA GLY A 34 -7.84 0.32 17.17
C GLY A 34 -8.69 1.53 16.75
N SER A 35 -9.75 1.26 16.01
CA SER A 35 -10.71 2.27 15.53
C SER A 35 -11.77 2.67 16.57
N SER A 36 -11.41 2.77 17.85
CA SER A 36 -12.32 3.30 18.87
C SER A 36 -12.75 4.75 18.56
N PRO A 37 -13.94 5.21 19.00
CA PRO A 37 -14.38 6.58 18.77
C PRO A 37 -13.38 7.64 19.25
N VAL A 38 -12.66 7.37 20.36
CA VAL A 38 -11.63 8.28 20.91
C VAL A 38 -10.42 8.36 19.97
N ALA A 39 -9.92 7.23 19.50
CA ALA A 39 -8.81 7.19 18.56
C ALA A 39 -9.19 7.90 17.24
N LEU A 40 -10.37 7.62 16.69
CA LEU A 40 -10.86 8.24 15.46
C LEU A 40 -11.08 9.76 15.61
N ALA A 41 -11.62 10.21 16.74
CA ALA A 41 -11.73 11.64 17.04
C ALA A 41 -10.35 12.31 17.07
N ARG A 42 -9.33 11.62 17.61
CA ARG A 42 -7.96 12.12 17.64
C ARG A 42 -7.33 12.19 16.25
N VAL A 43 -7.53 11.17 15.43
CA VAL A 43 -7.09 11.16 14.02
C VAL A 43 -7.69 12.33 13.25
N SER A 44 -9.01 12.54 13.38
CA SER A 44 -9.71 13.66 12.75
C SER A 44 -9.15 15.01 13.18
N SER A 45 -8.89 15.18 14.49
CA SER A 45 -8.27 16.40 15.03
C SER A 45 -6.86 16.62 14.48
N ALA A 46 -6.02 15.58 14.46
CA ALA A 46 -4.66 15.65 13.92
C ALA A 46 -4.66 16.00 12.41
N LEU A 47 -5.58 15.42 11.63
CA LEU A 47 -5.78 15.75 10.22
C LEU A 47 -6.17 17.22 10.04
N GLY A 48 -7.11 17.73 10.84
CA GLY A 48 -7.51 19.15 10.78
C GLY A 48 -6.34 20.10 11.07
N ILE A 49 -5.52 19.79 12.08
CA ILE A 49 -4.32 20.57 12.41
C ILE A 49 -3.32 20.52 11.26
N PHE A 50 -3.00 19.33 10.76
CA PHE A 50 -2.04 19.15 9.68
C PHE A 50 -2.49 19.87 8.39
N GLN A 51 -3.76 19.75 8.00
CA GLN A 51 -4.32 20.45 6.85
C GLN A 51 -4.27 21.97 7.01
N SER A 52 -4.52 22.49 8.21
CA SER A 52 -4.42 23.93 8.49
C SER A 52 -2.98 24.43 8.28
N ARG A 53 -1.98 23.60 8.62
CA ARG A 53 -0.56 23.90 8.46
C ARG A 53 -0.07 23.76 7.04
N LEU A 54 -0.48 22.72 6.31
CA LEU A 54 -0.20 22.63 4.86
C LEU A 54 -0.69 23.85 4.08
N ARG A 55 -1.77 24.50 4.54
CA ARG A 55 -2.31 25.72 3.91
C ARG A 55 -1.62 27.01 4.37
N GLY A 56 -0.90 26.99 5.49
CA GLY A 56 -0.25 28.17 6.08
C GLY A 56 1.26 28.17 5.87
N SER A 57 1.85 29.30 5.47
CA SER A 57 3.30 29.40 5.18
C SER A 57 4.22 29.52 6.41
N VAL A 58 3.73 29.18 7.62
CA VAL A 58 4.36 29.60 8.88
C VAL A 58 5.45 28.65 9.38
N GLU A 59 5.53 27.42 8.88
CA GLU A 59 6.56 26.47 9.34
C GLU A 59 7.81 26.55 8.46
N THR A 60 8.95 26.90 9.07
CA THR A 60 10.23 27.09 8.37
C THR A 60 10.98 25.80 8.06
N ASN A 61 10.53 24.64 8.57
CA ASN A 61 11.22 23.37 8.34
C ASN A 61 10.37 22.39 7.52
N ASN A 62 10.64 22.35 6.22
CA ASN A 62 9.99 21.47 5.26
C ASN A 62 10.15 19.98 5.61
N ASP A 63 11.30 19.55 6.12
CA ASP A 63 11.56 18.14 6.43
C ASP A 63 10.63 17.63 7.54
N ILE A 64 10.39 18.48 8.55
CA ILE A 64 9.51 18.13 9.67
C ILE A 64 8.05 18.10 9.22
N LEU A 65 7.62 19.10 8.44
CA LEU A 65 6.26 19.12 7.92
C LEU A 65 6.00 17.93 6.98
N LEU A 66 7.00 17.54 6.19
CA LEU A 66 6.94 16.39 5.31
C LEU A 66 6.88 15.07 6.10
N ALA A 67 7.71 14.92 7.14
CA ALA A 67 7.66 13.76 8.02
C ALA A 67 6.30 13.63 8.74
N ALA A 68 5.75 14.74 9.24
CA ALA A 68 4.40 14.79 9.78
C ALA A 68 3.37 14.35 8.74
N GLY A 69 3.52 14.82 7.51
CA GLY A 69 2.67 14.47 6.38
C GLY A 69 2.68 12.99 6.05
N PHE A 70 3.85 12.37 5.95
CA PHE A 70 3.97 10.93 5.72
C PHE A 70 3.34 10.11 6.86
N LEU A 71 3.53 10.55 8.10
CA LEU A 71 2.88 9.91 9.24
C LEU A 71 1.37 10.06 9.17
N MET A 72 0.86 11.25 8.83
CA MET A 72 -0.57 11.50 8.69
C MET A 72 -1.20 10.68 7.57
N CYS A 73 -0.53 10.50 6.43
CA CYS A 73 -1.00 9.57 5.39
C CYS A 73 -1.11 8.15 5.94
N HIS A 74 -0.13 7.69 6.71
CA HIS A 74 -0.15 6.36 7.31
C HIS A 74 -1.27 6.18 8.35
N VAL A 75 -1.43 7.15 9.25
CA VAL A 75 -2.49 7.18 10.26
C VAL A 75 -3.87 7.21 9.60
N ALA A 76 -4.05 8.04 8.57
CA ALA A 76 -5.29 8.14 7.85
C ALA A 76 -5.62 6.85 7.08
N MET A 77 -4.64 6.25 6.39
CA MET A 77 -4.78 4.93 5.75
C MET A 77 -5.26 3.88 6.76
N LYS A 78 -4.62 3.80 7.92
CA LYS A 78 -4.98 2.82 8.96
C LYS A 78 -6.39 3.05 9.50
N ALA A 79 -6.81 4.31 9.61
CA ALA A 79 -8.15 4.68 10.06
C ALA A 79 -9.22 4.66 8.94
N GLY A 80 -8.84 4.39 7.68
CA GLY A 80 -9.73 4.47 6.52
C GLY A 80 -10.17 5.88 6.13
N TYR A 81 -9.45 6.91 6.58
CA TYR A 81 -9.75 8.30 6.24
C TYR A 81 -9.18 8.64 4.87
N LYS A 82 -9.83 9.58 4.17
CA LYS A 82 -9.28 10.16 2.95
C LYS A 82 -7.95 10.85 3.24
N TRP A 83 -6.94 10.55 2.45
CA TRP A 83 -5.57 10.99 2.66
C TRP A 83 -4.83 11.33 1.36
N THR A 84 -5.24 10.78 0.20
CA THR A 84 -4.50 11.01 -1.05
C THR A 84 -4.53 12.48 -1.48
N GLY A 85 -5.54 13.25 -1.05
CA GLY A 85 -5.59 14.70 -1.24
C GLY A 85 -4.43 15.49 -0.61
N HIS A 86 -3.64 14.88 0.29
CA HIS A 86 -2.44 15.50 0.86
C HIS A 86 -1.22 15.39 -0.06
N LEU A 87 -1.19 14.41 -0.97
CA LEU A 87 -0.01 14.07 -1.76
C LEU A 87 0.52 15.24 -2.58
N LYS A 88 -0.36 16.05 -3.17
CA LYS A 88 0.03 17.22 -3.96
C LYS A 88 0.78 18.26 -3.12
N GLY A 89 0.30 18.53 -1.91
CA GLY A 89 0.96 19.45 -0.98
C GLY A 89 2.30 18.92 -0.50
N LEU A 90 2.36 17.62 -0.18
CA LEU A 90 3.60 16.95 0.21
C LEU A 90 4.64 16.97 -0.90
N LEU A 91 4.23 16.76 -2.15
CA LEU A 91 5.13 16.82 -3.30
C LEU A 91 5.76 18.20 -3.45
N SER A 92 4.97 19.27 -3.33
CA SER A 92 5.49 20.64 -3.37
C SER A 92 6.52 20.90 -2.27
N ILE A 93 6.27 20.39 -1.06
CA ILE A 93 7.21 20.52 0.07
C ILE A 93 8.48 19.71 -0.17
N ALA A 94 8.35 18.46 -0.61
CA ALA A 94 9.47 17.58 -0.92
C ALA A 94 10.40 18.19 -1.98
N LEU A 95 9.83 18.82 -3.02
CA LEU A 95 10.60 19.51 -4.06
C LEU A 95 11.35 20.76 -3.55
N ALA A 96 10.90 21.35 -2.44
CA ALA A 96 11.54 22.49 -1.80
C ALA A 96 12.59 22.08 -0.75
N CYS A 97 12.77 20.79 -0.47
CA CYS A 97 13.84 20.28 0.39
C CYS A 97 15.21 20.38 -0.30
N GLN A 98 16.29 20.39 0.49
CA GLN A 98 17.65 20.46 -0.04
C GLN A 98 18.04 19.20 -0.83
N ASP A 99 17.62 18.03 -0.36
CA ASP A 99 17.73 16.76 -1.08
C ASP A 99 16.32 16.19 -1.29
N PRO A 100 15.66 16.53 -2.41
CA PRO A 100 14.26 16.18 -2.63
C PRO A 100 14.06 14.69 -2.96
N GLN A 101 15.10 13.99 -3.45
CA GLN A 101 14.89 12.70 -4.10
C GLN A 101 14.44 11.57 -3.17
N PRO A 102 15.01 11.39 -1.96
CA PRO A 102 14.54 10.36 -1.03
C PRO A 102 13.06 10.54 -0.65
N ASN A 103 12.65 11.81 -0.55
CA ASN A 103 11.28 12.20 -0.23
C ASN A 103 10.32 11.97 -1.41
N ILE A 104 10.76 12.27 -2.63
CA ILE A 104 10.03 11.98 -3.87
C ILE A 104 9.84 10.47 -4.03
N ASP A 105 10.88 9.66 -3.83
CA ASP A 105 10.79 8.20 -3.93
C ASP A 105 9.77 7.63 -2.94
N ARG A 106 9.72 8.18 -1.73
CA ARG A 106 8.74 7.80 -0.73
C ARG A 106 7.31 8.20 -1.10
N LEU A 107 7.13 9.41 -1.63
CA LEU A 107 5.84 9.87 -2.17
C LEU A 107 5.39 9.02 -3.36
N ALA A 108 6.32 8.58 -4.20
CA ALA A 108 6.03 7.77 -5.37
C ALA A 108 5.43 6.40 -5.00
N GLY A 109 5.90 5.79 -3.91
CA GLY A 109 5.26 4.59 -3.36
C GLY A 109 3.83 4.85 -2.85
N LEU A 110 3.62 6.00 -2.19
CA LEU A 110 2.28 6.40 -1.71
C LEU A 110 1.30 6.77 -2.83
N ASP A 111 1.81 7.26 -3.96
CA ASP A 111 1.01 7.69 -5.11
C ASP A 111 0.78 6.57 -6.14
N MET A 112 1.31 5.37 -5.90
CA MET A 112 1.22 4.25 -6.85
C MET A 112 -0.21 3.71 -6.94
N ASP A 113 -0.95 4.05 -8.01
CA ASP A 113 -2.39 3.73 -8.11
C ASP A 113 -2.73 2.24 -8.00
N ILE A 114 -1.85 1.37 -8.48
CA ILE A 114 -2.07 -0.08 -8.39
C ILE A 114 -2.12 -0.58 -6.93
N TRP A 115 -1.59 0.20 -5.99
CA TRP A 115 -1.58 -0.09 -4.56
C TRP A 115 -2.58 0.74 -3.76
N LEU A 116 -3.52 1.42 -4.42
CA LEU A 116 -4.53 2.25 -3.78
C LEU A 116 -5.92 1.70 -4.07
N ILE A 117 -6.77 1.72 -3.03
CA ILE A 117 -8.19 1.38 -3.14
C ILE A 117 -8.98 2.57 -2.62
N GLY A 118 -10.00 2.99 -3.36
CA GLY A 118 -10.93 4.04 -2.95
C GLY A 118 -10.40 5.46 -3.14
N ARG A 119 -9.31 5.63 -3.89
CA ARG A 119 -8.62 6.90 -4.12
C ARG A 119 -9.60 8.02 -4.48
N SER A 120 -9.58 9.14 -3.76
CA SER A 120 -10.49 10.28 -3.96
C SER A 120 -9.88 11.52 -4.62
N SER A 121 -8.57 11.51 -4.86
CA SER A 121 -7.87 12.56 -5.61
C SER A 121 -7.25 12.00 -6.88
N ASP A 122 -6.99 12.84 -7.88
CA ASP A 122 -6.27 12.41 -9.09
C ASP A 122 -4.87 11.86 -8.76
N SER A 123 -4.41 10.94 -9.59
CA SER A 123 -3.03 10.45 -9.58
C SER A 123 -2.06 11.54 -9.96
N LEU A 124 -0.93 11.63 -9.26
CA LEU A 124 0.14 12.56 -9.61
C LEU A 124 1.19 11.90 -10.51
N TYR A 125 1.14 10.58 -10.67
CA TYR A 125 2.09 9.78 -11.44
C TYR A 125 3.55 10.08 -11.03
N VAL A 126 3.79 10.24 -9.72
CA VAL A 126 5.11 10.65 -9.21
C VAL A 126 6.20 9.66 -9.63
N TRP A 127 5.91 8.36 -9.56
CA TRP A 127 6.89 7.34 -9.92
C TRP A 127 7.34 7.47 -11.38
N SER A 128 6.39 7.43 -12.32
CA SER A 128 6.70 7.47 -13.75
C SER A 128 7.37 8.77 -14.16
N THR A 129 7.00 9.89 -13.53
CA THR A 129 7.52 11.22 -13.86
C THR A 129 8.87 11.53 -13.22
N MET A 130 9.14 11.02 -12.01
CA MET A 130 10.26 11.50 -11.18
C MET A 130 11.18 10.41 -10.63
N CYS A 131 10.78 9.13 -10.66
CA CYS A 131 11.55 8.02 -10.08
C CYS A 131 12.02 6.98 -11.11
N SER A 132 11.40 6.96 -12.29
CA SER A 132 11.59 5.91 -13.30
C SER A 132 12.98 5.92 -13.96
N GLY A 133 13.36 4.79 -14.55
CA GLY A 133 14.61 4.64 -15.30
C GLY A 133 15.86 4.45 -14.43
N ARG A 134 15.67 4.13 -13.14
CA ARG A 134 16.76 3.86 -12.20
C ARG A 134 16.88 2.37 -11.93
N SER A 135 18.10 1.91 -11.62
CA SER A 135 18.40 0.52 -11.26
C SER A 135 18.44 0.29 -9.74
N GLY A 136 18.47 -0.97 -9.33
CA GLY A 136 18.62 -1.36 -7.92
C GLY A 136 17.28 -1.58 -7.21
N ILE A 137 17.34 -1.69 -5.89
CA ILE A 137 16.17 -1.91 -5.03
C ILE A 137 15.70 -0.56 -4.47
N ASP A 138 14.42 -0.29 -4.54
CA ASP A 138 13.81 0.85 -3.85
C ASP A 138 13.79 0.60 -2.33
N SER A 139 14.34 1.53 -1.56
CA SER A 139 14.49 1.38 -0.11
C SER A 139 13.16 1.42 0.65
N ASN A 140 12.08 1.95 0.05
CA ASN A 140 10.78 2.09 0.72
C ASN A 140 9.93 0.83 0.59
N THR A 141 9.95 0.21 -0.59
CA THR A 141 9.12 -0.95 -0.96
C THR A 141 9.90 -2.27 -0.91
N ASN A 142 11.23 -2.20 -0.93
CA ASN A 142 12.14 -3.34 -1.07
C ASN A 142 11.85 -4.15 -2.35
N LEU A 143 11.40 -3.48 -3.40
CA LEU A 143 11.17 -4.03 -4.73
C LEU A 143 12.20 -3.49 -5.72
N PRO A 144 12.55 -4.24 -6.78
CA PRO A 144 13.43 -3.74 -7.82
C PRO A 144 12.79 -2.56 -8.53
N ARG A 145 13.55 -1.49 -8.75
CA ARG A 145 13.05 -0.29 -9.42
C ARG A 145 12.56 -0.57 -10.85
N THR A 146 13.20 -1.52 -11.55
CA THR A 146 12.76 -1.95 -12.87
C THR A 146 11.39 -2.64 -12.85
N LEU A 147 11.02 -3.32 -11.76
CA LEU A 147 9.68 -3.85 -11.57
C LEU A 147 8.68 -2.72 -11.29
N LEU A 148 9.06 -1.77 -10.42
CA LEU A 148 8.23 -0.61 -10.09
C LEU A 148 7.93 0.27 -11.32
N ASP A 149 8.89 0.40 -12.24
CA ASP A 149 8.69 1.07 -13.53
C ASP A 149 7.60 0.39 -14.37
N LEU A 150 7.57 -0.95 -14.37
CA LEU A 150 6.51 -1.71 -15.03
C LEU A 150 5.17 -1.50 -14.31
N LEU A 151 5.13 -1.59 -12.98
CA LEU A 151 3.90 -1.37 -12.21
C LEU A 151 3.32 0.04 -12.43
N ALA A 152 4.15 1.07 -12.41
CA ALA A 152 3.73 2.44 -12.67
C ALA A 152 3.23 2.62 -14.11
N SER A 153 3.82 1.90 -15.07
CA SER A 153 3.37 1.91 -16.47
C SER A 153 2.02 1.21 -16.67
N ALA A 154 1.66 0.24 -15.81
CA ALA A 154 0.42 -0.53 -15.92
C ALA A 154 -0.83 0.36 -15.93
N VAL A 155 -0.79 1.44 -15.14
CA VAL A 155 -1.90 2.37 -14.96
C VAL A 155 -2.13 3.25 -16.20
N SER A 156 -1.09 3.48 -17.00
CA SER A 156 -1.17 4.30 -18.23
C SER A 156 -1.92 3.62 -19.39
N GLY A 157 -2.38 2.37 -19.20
CA GLY A 157 -2.99 1.57 -20.26
C GLY A 157 -1.98 0.99 -21.26
N ALA A 158 -0.68 1.12 -20.99
CA ALA A 158 0.35 0.48 -21.77
C ALA A 158 0.21 -1.05 -21.68
N ASP A 159 0.23 -1.73 -22.83
CA ASP A 159 0.32 -3.20 -22.86
C ASP A 159 1.72 -3.62 -22.40
N ILE A 160 1.83 -3.84 -21.09
CA ILE A 160 3.08 -4.26 -20.44
C ILE A 160 3.07 -5.75 -20.11
N PHE A 161 2.04 -6.52 -20.51
CA PHE A 161 1.91 -7.92 -20.09
C PHE A 161 3.15 -8.74 -20.50
N ARG A 162 3.57 -8.60 -21.76
CA ARG A 162 4.79 -9.26 -22.29
C ARG A 162 6.07 -8.76 -21.61
N ARG A 163 6.11 -7.48 -21.22
CA ARG A 163 7.27 -6.91 -20.52
C ARG A 163 7.37 -7.46 -19.10
N LEU A 164 6.25 -7.65 -18.41
CA LEU A 164 6.18 -8.32 -17.11
C LEU A 164 6.55 -9.81 -17.24
N GLU A 165 6.10 -10.48 -18.29
CA GLU A 165 6.45 -11.87 -18.58
C GLU A 165 7.95 -12.06 -18.78
N ALA A 166 8.58 -11.16 -19.53
CA ALA A 166 10.02 -11.17 -19.81
C ALA A 166 10.87 -10.54 -18.69
N TRP A 167 10.25 -9.89 -17.70
CA TRP A 167 10.98 -9.21 -16.63
C TRP A 167 11.79 -10.20 -15.80
N GLN A 168 13.04 -9.82 -15.52
CA GLN A 168 13.96 -10.49 -14.62
C GLN A 168 14.62 -9.42 -13.74
N PRO A 169 14.97 -9.73 -12.48
CA PRO A 169 15.76 -8.83 -11.65
C PRO A 169 17.14 -8.62 -12.28
N ASP A 170 17.68 -7.41 -12.14
CA ASP A 170 19.01 -7.08 -12.67
C ASP A 170 20.08 -7.99 -12.06
N ASP A 171 21.05 -8.45 -12.86
CA ASP A 171 22.14 -9.32 -12.41
C ASP A 171 22.94 -8.73 -11.23
N SER A 172 23.05 -7.40 -11.17
CA SER A 172 23.72 -6.70 -10.08
C SER A 172 23.01 -6.90 -8.74
N ILE A 173 21.68 -7.02 -8.76
CA ILE A 173 20.85 -7.24 -7.58
C ILE A 173 20.90 -8.72 -7.18
N VAL A 174 20.79 -9.64 -8.13
CA VAL A 174 20.82 -11.09 -7.85
C VAL A 174 22.14 -11.53 -7.22
N ARG A 175 23.24 -10.83 -7.52
CA ARG A 175 24.56 -11.08 -6.91
C ARG A 175 24.69 -10.57 -5.47
N THR A 176 23.77 -9.73 -4.99
CA THR A 176 23.75 -9.34 -3.58
C THR A 176 23.16 -10.47 -2.72
N ILE A 177 23.59 -10.57 -1.47
CA ILE A 177 23.00 -11.53 -0.52
C ILE A 177 21.60 -11.03 -0.19
N LEU A 178 20.60 -11.57 -0.89
CA LEU A 178 19.19 -11.29 -0.62
C LEU A 178 18.68 -12.26 0.47
N PRO A 179 17.73 -11.82 1.31
CA PRO A 179 16.97 -12.73 2.17
C PRO A 179 16.33 -13.85 1.33
N SER A 180 16.21 -15.05 1.90
CA SER A 180 15.90 -16.28 1.16
C SER A 180 14.60 -16.22 0.36
N CYS A 181 13.61 -15.43 0.81
CA CYS A 181 12.29 -15.33 0.20
C CYS A 181 12.06 -14.03 -0.61
N THR A 182 13.10 -13.22 -0.80
CA THR A 182 12.97 -11.91 -1.49
C THR A 182 12.66 -12.06 -2.98
N LEU A 183 13.21 -13.09 -3.63
CA LEU A 183 12.95 -13.34 -5.05
C LEU A 183 11.51 -13.82 -5.28
N GLU A 184 11.00 -14.65 -4.38
CA GLU A 184 9.63 -15.16 -4.38
C GLU A 184 8.64 -14.01 -4.29
N ILE A 185 8.85 -13.06 -3.39
CA ILE A 185 7.92 -11.94 -3.27
C ILE A 185 7.97 -11.03 -4.50
N TRP A 186 9.15 -10.77 -5.09
CA TRP A 186 9.23 -10.03 -6.36
C TRP A 186 8.49 -10.75 -7.48
N HIS A 187 8.61 -12.08 -7.54
CA HIS A 187 7.84 -12.88 -8.48
C HIS A 187 6.34 -12.78 -8.22
N ALA A 188 5.89 -12.79 -6.97
CA ALA A 188 4.48 -12.60 -6.63
C ALA A 188 3.95 -11.24 -7.12
N TYR A 189 4.70 -10.16 -6.93
CA TYR A 189 4.33 -8.83 -7.46
C TYR A 189 4.25 -8.85 -8.99
N ARG A 190 5.21 -9.47 -9.67
CA ARG A 190 5.19 -9.59 -11.14
C ARG A 190 3.94 -10.34 -11.63
N LEU A 191 3.62 -11.49 -11.04
CA LEU A 191 2.44 -12.29 -11.42
C LEU A 191 1.14 -11.55 -11.12
N ALA A 192 1.05 -10.90 -9.96
CA ALA A 192 -0.09 -10.06 -9.59
C ALA A 192 -0.27 -8.90 -10.59
N ALA A 193 0.81 -8.29 -11.05
CA ALA A 193 0.76 -7.25 -12.08
C ALA A 193 0.27 -7.76 -13.42
N GLN A 194 0.70 -8.96 -13.85
CA GLN A 194 0.20 -9.58 -15.08
C GLN A 194 -1.31 -9.79 -15.02
N LEU A 195 -1.81 -10.31 -13.90
CA LEU A 195 -3.25 -10.50 -13.70
C LEU A 195 -3.99 -9.17 -13.62
N TRP A 196 -3.44 -8.17 -12.95
CA TRP A 196 -4.04 -6.84 -12.84
C TRP A 196 -4.17 -6.17 -14.22
N VAL A 197 -3.14 -6.25 -15.07
CA VAL A 197 -3.20 -5.70 -16.44
C VAL A 197 -4.23 -6.42 -17.30
N SER A 198 -4.32 -7.76 -17.18
CA SER A 198 -5.32 -8.55 -17.91
C SER A 198 -6.75 -8.39 -17.40
N ALA A 199 -6.91 -8.11 -16.10
CA ALA A 199 -8.21 -7.93 -15.45
C ALA A 199 -8.17 -6.70 -14.51
N PRO A 200 -8.20 -5.46 -15.03
CA PRO A 200 -8.02 -4.25 -14.21
C PRO A 200 -9.11 -4.04 -13.14
N GLN A 201 -10.27 -4.68 -13.30
CA GLN A 201 -11.37 -4.63 -12.33
C GLN A 201 -11.30 -5.77 -11.31
N LEU A 202 -10.28 -6.63 -11.43
CA LEU A 202 -10.02 -7.80 -10.59
C LEU A 202 -11.28 -8.65 -10.38
N HIS A 203 -12.02 -8.91 -11.46
CA HIS A 203 -13.21 -9.73 -11.44
C HIS A 203 -12.93 -11.12 -12.07
N PRO A 204 -13.31 -12.24 -11.43
CA PRO A 204 -13.00 -13.59 -11.92
C PRO A 204 -13.49 -13.84 -13.35
N SER A 205 -14.64 -13.29 -13.73
CA SER A 205 -15.20 -13.43 -15.10
C SER A 205 -14.34 -12.80 -16.21
N GLN A 206 -13.32 -12.00 -15.86
CA GLN A 206 -12.35 -11.46 -16.82
C GLN A 206 -11.23 -12.48 -17.14
N LEU A 207 -11.07 -13.53 -16.32
CA LEU A 207 -10.10 -14.60 -16.57
C LEU A 207 -10.70 -15.63 -17.53
N GLN A 208 -10.64 -15.34 -18.83
CA GLN A 208 -11.24 -16.19 -19.86
C GLN A 208 -10.31 -17.25 -20.44
N ASP A 209 -8.98 -17.11 -20.22
CA ASP A 209 -7.98 -18.00 -20.79
C ASP A 209 -7.23 -18.79 -19.70
N SER A 210 -6.91 -20.03 -20.05
CA SER A 210 -6.02 -20.96 -19.34
C SER A 210 -4.70 -20.34 -18.89
N THR A 211 -4.13 -19.42 -19.68
CA THR A 211 -2.91 -18.69 -19.33
C THR A 211 -3.08 -17.92 -18.03
N HIS A 212 -4.19 -17.18 -17.88
CA HIS A 212 -4.44 -16.38 -16.68
C HIS A 212 -4.76 -17.27 -15.46
N THR A 213 -5.48 -18.37 -15.66
CA THR A 213 -5.70 -19.37 -14.60
C THR A 213 -4.38 -19.93 -14.09
N HIS A 214 -3.45 -20.27 -14.99
CA HIS A 214 -2.12 -20.74 -14.60
C HIS A 214 -1.32 -19.69 -13.83
N ILE A 215 -1.35 -18.42 -14.27
CA ILE A 215 -0.71 -17.31 -13.54
C ILE A 215 -1.31 -17.14 -12.14
N LEU A 216 -2.64 -17.22 -12.02
CA LEU A 216 -3.34 -17.15 -10.73
C LEU A 216 -2.93 -18.31 -9.80
N ASP A 217 -2.89 -19.54 -10.31
CA ASP A 217 -2.45 -20.69 -9.52
C ASP A 217 -1.00 -20.55 -9.08
N ARG A 218 -0.13 -20.04 -9.95
CA ARG A 218 1.27 -19.80 -9.61
C ARG A 218 1.40 -18.69 -8.56
N LEU A 219 0.61 -17.63 -8.66
CA LEU A 219 0.56 -16.55 -7.68
C LEU A 219 0.17 -17.10 -6.29
N TRP A 220 -0.87 -17.93 -6.21
CA TRP A 220 -1.27 -18.59 -4.97
C TRP A 220 -0.14 -19.43 -4.37
N GLN A 221 0.51 -20.28 -5.17
CA GLN A 221 1.64 -21.09 -4.69
C GLN A 221 2.76 -20.24 -4.08
N VAL A 222 3.11 -19.13 -4.73
CA VAL A 222 4.18 -18.23 -4.25
C VAL A 222 3.75 -17.51 -2.98
N VAL A 223 2.53 -16.98 -2.93
CA VAL A 223 1.97 -16.27 -1.77
C VAL A 223 1.86 -17.18 -0.55
N GLU A 224 1.33 -18.39 -0.73
CA GLU A 224 1.21 -19.39 0.34
C GLU A 224 2.59 -19.82 0.86
N GLY A 225 3.53 -20.11 -0.06
CA GLY A 225 4.90 -20.47 0.29
C GLY A 225 5.63 -19.36 1.06
N TYR A 226 5.51 -18.11 0.58
CA TYR A 226 6.07 -16.94 1.24
C TYR A 226 5.48 -16.74 2.64
N TRP A 227 4.15 -16.79 2.77
CA TRP A 227 3.47 -16.60 4.05
C TRP A 227 3.88 -17.64 5.09
N LEU A 228 3.92 -18.92 4.70
CA LEU A 228 4.39 -20.00 5.58
C LEU A 228 5.86 -19.82 5.99
N HIS A 229 6.70 -19.26 5.11
CA HIS A 229 8.07 -18.92 5.45
C HIS A 229 8.14 -17.77 6.46
N CYS A 230 7.42 -16.67 6.24
CA CYS A 230 7.41 -15.53 7.17
C CYS A 230 6.88 -15.88 8.56
N LYS A 231 5.99 -16.87 8.67
CA LYS A 231 5.55 -17.39 9.98
C LYS A 231 6.67 -18.08 10.76
N ARG A 232 7.67 -18.64 10.07
CA ARG A 232 8.83 -19.30 10.67
C ARG A 232 9.98 -18.34 10.93
N THR A 233 10.04 -17.24 10.18
CA THR A 233 11.16 -16.28 10.18
C THR A 233 10.65 -14.88 10.56
N LEU A 234 10.85 -14.48 11.82
CA LEU A 234 10.39 -13.18 12.34
C LEU A 234 11.06 -11.95 11.69
N SER A 235 12.16 -12.13 10.96
CA SER A 235 12.88 -11.02 10.31
C SER A 235 12.27 -10.56 8.99
N GLU A 236 11.36 -11.34 8.41
CA GLU A 236 10.80 -11.04 7.09
C GLU A 236 9.64 -10.05 7.18
N ASN A 237 9.56 -9.13 6.22
CA ASN A 237 8.47 -8.17 6.16
C ASN A 237 7.21 -8.84 5.61
N GLN A 238 6.38 -9.33 6.53
CA GLN A 238 5.09 -9.96 6.24
C GLN A 238 4.15 -9.09 5.39
N ARG A 239 4.26 -7.75 5.45
CA ARG A 239 3.36 -6.84 4.72
C ARG A 239 3.55 -6.87 3.20
N GLN A 240 4.70 -7.32 2.71
CA GLN A 240 4.93 -7.41 1.26
C GLN A 240 3.94 -8.39 0.58
N VAL A 241 3.30 -9.29 1.34
CA VAL A 241 2.30 -10.21 0.77
C VAL A 241 0.96 -9.54 0.48
N ILE A 242 0.68 -8.34 1.02
CA ILE A 242 -0.64 -7.71 0.99
C ILE A 242 -1.14 -7.50 -0.44
N TRP A 243 -0.35 -6.83 -1.30
CA TRP A 243 -0.83 -6.56 -2.65
C TRP A 243 -1.01 -7.85 -3.48
N PRO A 244 -0.02 -8.77 -3.54
CA PRO A 244 -0.18 -10.04 -4.24
C PRO A 244 -1.38 -10.87 -3.77
N ILE A 245 -1.60 -10.98 -2.44
CA ILE A 245 -2.72 -11.77 -1.92
C ILE A 245 -4.06 -11.13 -2.24
N ILE A 246 -4.17 -9.80 -2.25
CA ILE A 246 -5.41 -9.12 -2.63
C ILE A 246 -5.76 -9.36 -4.08
N VAL A 247 -4.78 -9.25 -5.00
CA VAL A 247 -5.00 -9.56 -6.42
C VAL A 247 -5.49 -11.01 -6.59
N ALA A 248 -4.79 -11.97 -5.97
CA ALA A 248 -5.16 -13.38 -6.04
C ALA A 248 -6.57 -13.64 -5.46
N SER A 249 -6.88 -13.00 -4.34
CA SER A 249 -8.14 -13.11 -3.60
C SER A 249 -9.33 -12.50 -4.32
N CYS A 250 -9.12 -11.42 -5.06
CA CYS A 250 -10.15 -10.84 -5.91
C CYS A 250 -10.44 -11.75 -7.11
N LEU A 251 -9.49 -12.55 -7.57
CA LEU A 251 -9.66 -13.35 -8.79
C LEU A 251 -10.08 -14.80 -8.53
N THR A 252 -10.08 -15.26 -7.27
CA THR A 252 -10.47 -16.63 -6.92
C THR A 252 -11.96 -16.79 -6.61
N GLU A 253 -12.50 -17.94 -7.02
CA GLU A 253 -13.82 -18.43 -6.61
C GLU A 253 -13.76 -19.54 -5.55
N GLU A 254 -12.57 -20.07 -5.27
CA GLU A 254 -12.38 -21.17 -4.34
C GLU A 254 -12.45 -20.70 -2.88
N ASP A 255 -13.34 -21.31 -2.10
CA ASP A 255 -13.56 -20.94 -0.70
C ASP A 255 -12.33 -21.22 0.19
N THR A 256 -11.54 -22.24 -0.11
CA THR A 256 -10.29 -22.55 0.62
C THR A 256 -9.25 -21.44 0.50
N ARG A 257 -9.06 -20.90 -0.71
CA ARG A 257 -8.14 -19.77 -0.98
C ARG A 257 -8.63 -18.48 -0.33
N ARG A 258 -9.95 -18.24 -0.32
CA ARG A 258 -10.54 -17.10 0.39
C ARG A 258 -10.35 -17.20 1.90
N ALA A 259 -10.57 -18.38 2.48
CA ALA A 259 -10.33 -18.62 3.90
C ALA A 259 -8.86 -18.38 4.26
N PHE A 260 -7.92 -18.88 3.45
CA PHE A 260 -6.49 -18.61 3.65
C PHE A 260 -6.18 -17.10 3.61
N ALA A 261 -6.73 -16.37 2.63
CA ALA A 261 -6.54 -14.92 2.55
C ALA A 261 -7.13 -14.18 3.75
N GLU A 262 -8.29 -14.62 4.24
CA GLU A 262 -8.91 -14.07 5.44
C GLU A 262 -8.04 -14.29 6.68
N ASP A 263 -7.43 -15.47 6.83
CA ASP A 263 -6.49 -15.77 7.92
C ASP A 263 -5.26 -14.85 7.86
N VAL A 264 -4.65 -14.71 6.67
CA VAL A 264 -3.50 -13.81 6.46
C VAL A 264 -3.86 -12.37 6.80
N LEU A 265 -5.01 -11.87 6.32
CA LEU A 265 -5.44 -10.50 6.59
C LEU A 265 -5.79 -10.30 8.08
N SER A 266 -6.35 -11.30 8.74
CA SER A 266 -6.63 -11.24 10.19
C SER A 266 -5.35 -11.12 11.01
N GLU A 267 -4.28 -11.81 10.61
CA GLU A 267 -2.98 -11.72 11.28
C GLU A 267 -2.26 -10.40 10.99
N LEU A 268 -2.34 -9.90 9.76
CA LEU A 268 -1.74 -8.62 9.39
C LEU A 268 -2.49 -7.40 9.98
N PHE A 269 -3.79 -7.55 10.21
CA PHE A 269 -4.68 -6.49 10.69
C PHE A 269 -5.54 -7.00 11.88
N PRO A 270 -4.93 -7.32 13.04
CA PRO A 270 -5.63 -7.97 14.16
C PRO A 270 -6.67 -7.07 14.82
N SER A 271 -6.55 -5.75 14.69
CA SER A 271 -7.44 -4.76 15.28
C SER A 271 -8.68 -4.51 14.42
N GLU A 272 -9.57 -5.50 14.37
CA GLU A 272 -10.97 -5.26 13.98
C GLU A 272 -11.69 -4.55 15.13
N ALA A 273 -11.42 -3.26 15.33
CA ALA A 273 -12.28 -2.50 16.23
C ALA A 273 -13.66 -2.40 15.59
N ALA A 274 -14.69 -2.86 16.33
CA ALA A 274 -16.09 -2.97 15.91
C ALA A 274 -16.71 -1.72 15.26
N PHE A 275 -16.06 -0.56 15.40
CA PHE A 275 -16.57 0.74 14.96
C PHE A 275 -16.07 1.22 13.60
N CYS A 276 -15.08 0.56 12.99
CA CYS A 276 -14.66 0.94 11.65
C CYS A 276 -14.54 -0.29 10.74
N PRO A 277 -15.48 -0.48 9.80
CA PRO A 277 -15.35 -1.49 8.75
C PRO A 277 -14.19 -1.19 7.78
N SER A 278 -13.33 -0.21 8.08
CA SER A 278 -12.25 0.26 7.22
C SER A 278 -11.05 -0.69 7.12
N ASN A 279 -11.10 -1.88 7.70
CA ASN A 279 -10.02 -2.83 7.48
C ASN A 279 -10.20 -3.54 6.13
N LEU A 280 -9.08 -3.85 5.52
CA LEU A 280 -9.02 -4.50 4.20
C LEU A 280 -9.77 -5.84 4.18
N LYS A 281 -9.78 -6.57 5.31
CA LYS A 281 -10.50 -7.84 5.45
C LYS A 281 -12.01 -7.67 5.30
N SER A 282 -12.63 -6.72 5.98
CA SER A 282 -14.08 -6.46 5.91
C SER A 282 -14.51 -6.09 4.49
N LEU A 283 -13.70 -5.28 3.79
CA LEU A 283 -13.93 -4.99 2.37
C LEU A 283 -13.86 -6.24 1.50
N MET A 284 -12.88 -7.12 1.74
CA MET A 284 -12.74 -8.38 0.99
C MET A 284 -13.90 -9.35 1.26
N GLN A 285 -14.32 -9.50 2.51
CA GLN A 285 -15.47 -10.31 2.88
C GLN A 285 -16.75 -9.82 2.21
N GLU A 286 -16.99 -8.51 2.21
CA GLU A 286 -18.14 -7.91 1.55
C GLU A 286 -18.05 -8.06 0.01
N LEU A 287 -16.86 -7.89 -0.58
CA LEU A 287 -16.63 -8.14 -2.00
C LEU A 287 -17.03 -9.58 -2.37
N TRP A 288 -16.55 -10.57 -1.62
CA TRP A 288 -16.89 -11.97 -1.85
C TRP A 288 -18.37 -12.27 -1.61
N SER A 289 -18.97 -11.67 -0.57
CA SER A 289 -20.40 -11.78 -0.27
C SER A 289 -21.26 -11.31 -1.46
N ARG A 290 -20.99 -10.10 -1.96
CA ARG A 290 -21.72 -9.53 -3.12
C ARG A 290 -21.52 -10.37 -4.38
N ARG A 291 -20.31 -10.87 -4.63
CA ARG A 291 -20.03 -11.72 -5.80
C ARG A 291 -20.73 -13.07 -5.73
N ARG A 292 -20.81 -13.70 -4.55
CA ARG A 292 -21.62 -14.92 -4.34
C ARG A 292 -23.11 -14.68 -4.62
N GLN A 293 -23.60 -13.46 -4.40
CA GLN A 293 -24.96 -13.04 -4.75
C GLN A 293 -25.12 -12.66 -6.24
N GLY A 294 -24.10 -12.88 -7.07
CA GLY A 294 -24.10 -12.53 -8.50
C GLY A 294 -24.01 -11.02 -8.80
N ARG A 295 -23.68 -10.19 -7.80
CA ARG A 295 -23.54 -8.75 -8.00
C ARG A 295 -22.15 -8.43 -8.55
N TYR A 296 -22.11 -7.75 -9.69
CA TYR A 296 -20.88 -7.20 -10.23
C TYR A 296 -20.38 -6.06 -9.36
N THR A 297 -19.23 -6.24 -8.71
CA THR A 297 -18.61 -5.23 -7.86
C THR A 297 -17.08 -5.37 -7.89
N THR A 298 -16.40 -4.24 -7.71
CA THR A 298 -14.94 -4.15 -7.60
C THR A 298 -14.55 -3.65 -6.22
N LEU A 299 -13.35 -4.00 -5.77
CA LEU A 299 -12.84 -3.59 -4.47
C LEU A 299 -12.79 -2.05 -4.35
N ASP A 300 -12.39 -1.37 -5.42
CA ASP A 300 -12.38 0.09 -5.49
C ASP A 300 -13.79 0.71 -5.40
N SER A 301 -14.77 0.15 -6.10
CA SER A 301 -16.15 0.63 -6.03
C SER A 301 -16.75 0.49 -4.63
N LEU A 302 -16.42 -0.61 -3.94
CA LEU A 302 -16.87 -0.87 -2.58
C LEU A 302 -16.21 0.10 -1.59
N ALA A 303 -14.91 0.33 -1.71
CA ALA A 303 -14.20 1.30 -0.86
C ALA A 303 -14.76 2.71 -1.03
N ARG A 304 -15.09 3.13 -2.26
CA ARG A 304 -15.74 4.42 -2.53
C ARG A 304 -17.14 4.51 -1.91
N GLU A 305 -17.93 3.44 -1.99
CA GLU A 305 -19.24 3.35 -1.33
C GLU A 305 -19.10 3.53 0.18
N TRP A 306 -18.09 2.88 0.78
CA TRP A 306 -17.79 2.98 2.21
C TRP A 306 -17.07 4.29 2.58
N LYS A 307 -16.71 5.11 1.58
CA LYS A 307 -15.96 6.36 1.72
C LYS A 307 -14.60 6.18 2.41
N VAL A 308 -13.95 5.04 2.18
CA VAL A 308 -12.63 4.72 2.73
C VAL A 308 -11.56 4.76 1.65
N GLU A 309 -10.33 5.11 2.06
CA GLU A 309 -9.13 5.04 1.24
C GLU A 309 -8.09 4.16 1.91
N LEU A 310 -7.54 3.19 1.18
CA LEU A 310 -6.55 2.25 1.69
C LEU A 310 -5.33 2.17 0.78
N GLY A 311 -4.15 2.04 1.41
CA GLY A 311 -2.93 1.61 0.76
C GLY A 311 -2.67 0.13 1.04
N ILE A 312 -2.28 -0.64 0.03
CA ILE A 312 -2.17 -2.10 0.10
C ILE A 312 -0.77 -2.66 -0.23
N TRP A 313 0.33 -2.00 0.17
CA TRP A 313 1.72 -2.46 -0.08
C TRP A 313 2.60 -2.52 1.17
#